data_AF-A0A2D1UA42-F1
#
_entry.id   AF-A0A2D1UA42-F1
#
_cell.length_a   1.000
_cell.length_b   1.000
_cell.length_c   1.000
_cell.angle_alpha   90.00
_cell.angle_beta   90.00
_cell.angle_gamma   90.00
#
_symmetry.space_group_name_H-M   'P 1'
#
loop_
_entity.id
_entity.type
_entity.pdbx_description
1 polymer ?
#
loop_
_entity_poly.entity_id
_entity_poly.type
_entity_poly.pdbx_seq_one_letter_code
_entity_poly.pdbx_strand_id
1 'polypeptide(L)'
;MTRIEAFDKTTKYNYLVGKKIGQDVIAAIMPIPITPNLSVEQMFTIALNNLPYDKTFSNFSEFRIAVMLNYQQFLDKGQVIWKDINEVLEILGIEE
;
A
#
# COMPACT_ATOMS: atom_id res chain seq x y z
N MET A 1 -8.71 9.19 5.60
CA MET A 1 -7.78 8.92 6.72
C MET A 1 -6.66 9.94 6.68
N THR A 2 -6.25 10.48 7.81
CA THR A 2 -5.09 11.38 7.95
C THR A 2 -3.77 10.63 7.83
N ARG A 3 -2.66 11.36 7.68
CA ARG A 3 -1.31 10.76 7.63
C ARG A 3 -0.98 9.93 8.87
N ILE A 4 -1.34 10.44 10.06
CA ILE A 4 -1.05 9.79 11.35
C ILE A 4 -1.85 8.49 11.46
N GLU A 5 -3.16 8.55 11.22
CA GLU A 5 -4.02 7.35 11.22
C GLU A 5 -3.54 6.30 10.21
N ALA A 6 -3.03 6.74 9.05
CA ALA A 6 -2.52 5.84 8.03
C ALA A 6 -1.21 5.15 8.46
N PHE A 7 -0.35 5.88 9.17
CA PHE A 7 0.86 5.31 9.76
C PHE A 7 0.53 4.29 10.87
N ASP A 8 -0.43 4.62 11.73
CA ASP A 8 -0.91 3.72 12.80
C ASP A 8 -1.54 2.45 12.22
N LYS A 9 -2.39 2.59 11.19
CA LYS A 9 -3.02 1.45 10.51
C LYS A 9 -1.98 0.57 9.80
N THR A 10 -0.98 1.18 9.16
CA THR A 10 0.14 0.43 8.55
C THR A 10 0.92 -0.37 9.60
N THR A 11 1.26 0.27 10.73
CA THR A 11 1.97 -0.38 11.83
C THR A 11 1.17 -1.55 12.42
N LYS A 12 -0.14 -1.35 12.61
CA LYS A 12 -1.06 -2.39 13.11
C LYS A 12 -1.06 -3.64 12.22
N TYR A 13 -1.00 -3.49 10.90
CA TYR A 13 -1.12 -4.62 9.96
C TYR A 13 0.19 -5.13 9.38
N ASN A 14 1.33 -4.53 9.72
CA ASN A 14 2.64 -4.91 9.17
C ASN A 14 2.99 -6.39 9.40
N TYR A 15 2.44 -7.03 10.43
CA TYR A 15 2.62 -8.47 10.70
C TYR A 15 2.03 -9.38 9.60
N LEU A 16 1.17 -8.85 8.72
CA LEU A 16 0.59 -9.60 7.60
C LEU A 16 1.56 -9.73 6.42
N VAL A 17 2.68 -9.01 6.40
CA VAL A 17 3.72 -9.16 5.38
C VAL A 17 4.25 -10.60 5.42
N GLY A 18 4.31 -11.24 4.25
CA GLY A 18 4.65 -12.66 4.09
C GLY A 18 3.45 -13.62 4.18
N LYS A 19 2.26 -13.14 4.59
CA LYS A 19 1.05 -13.96 4.60
C LYS A 19 0.54 -14.20 3.18
N LYS A 20 0.01 -15.40 2.92
CA LYS A 20 -0.57 -15.78 1.63
C LYS A 20 -2.01 -15.32 1.51
N ILE A 21 -2.39 -14.90 0.31
CA ILE A 21 -3.76 -14.57 -0.10
C ILE A 21 -3.99 -15.23 -1.46
N GLY A 22 -4.79 -16.29 -1.49
CA GLY A 22 -4.92 -17.12 -2.69
C GLY A 22 -3.57 -17.72 -3.11
N GLN A 23 -3.11 -17.40 -4.32
CA GLN A 23 -1.79 -17.81 -4.83
C GLN A 23 -0.69 -16.78 -4.60
N ASP A 24 -1.04 -15.59 -4.09
CA ASP A 24 -0.11 -14.50 -3.88
C ASP A 24 0.37 -14.40 -2.43
N VAL A 25 1.44 -13.63 -2.24
CA VAL A 25 2.03 -13.31 -0.93
C VAL A 25 2.00 -11.82 -0.72
N ILE A 26 1.60 -11.35 0.46
CA ILE A 26 1.71 -9.94 0.82
C ILE A 26 3.19 -9.55 0.89
N ALA A 27 3.59 -8.65 0.01
CA ALA A 27 4.94 -8.13 -0.07
C ALA A 27 5.17 -6.90 0.82
N ALA A 28 4.20 -5.99 0.85
CA ALA A 28 4.31 -4.75 1.61
C ALA A 28 2.92 -4.17 1.89
N ILE A 29 2.83 -3.38 2.96
CA ILE A 29 1.64 -2.60 3.33
C ILE A 29 2.12 -1.18 3.59
N MET A 30 1.50 -0.17 2.97
CA MET A 30 1.93 1.20 3.18
C MET A 30 0.84 2.24 2.86
N PRO A 31 0.97 3.45 3.43
CA PRO A 31 0.05 4.53 3.13
C PRO A 31 0.32 5.13 1.75
N ILE A 32 -0.73 5.44 1.01
CA ILE A 32 -0.67 6.16 -0.27
C ILE A 32 -1.66 7.34 -0.27
N PRO A 33 -1.29 8.51 -0.83
CA PRO A 33 -2.14 9.69 -0.84
C PRO A 33 -3.33 9.50 -1.78
N ILE A 34 -4.50 9.95 -1.38
CA ILE A 34 -5.67 9.96 -2.25
C ILE A 34 -5.56 11.17 -3.18
N THR A 35 -5.35 10.91 -4.46
CA THR A 35 -5.35 11.95 -5.51
C THR A 35 -6.33 11.56 -6.61
N PRO A 36 -7.21 12.48 -7.04
CA PRO A 36 -8.28 12.16 -7.99
C PRO A 36 -7.77 11.75 -9.39
N ASN A 37 -6.51 12.05 -9.72
CA ASN A 37 -5.96 11.88 -11.07
C ASN A 37 -4.78 10.89 -11.16
N LEU A 38 -4.47 10.13 -10.10
CA LEU A 38 -3.36 9.16 -10.12
C LEU A 38 -3.86 7.76 -9.77
N SER A 39 -3.37 6.75 -10.49
CA SER A 39 -3.54 5.35 -10.11
C SER A 39 -2.66 4.99 -8.91
N VAL A 40 -2.97 3.88 -8.22
CA VAL A 40 -2.13 3.35 -7.12
C VAL A 40 -0.68 3.18 -7.58
N GLU A 41 -0.48 2.64 -8.79
CA GLU A 41 0.84 2.36 -9.38
C GLU A 41 1.63 3.64 -9.65
N GLN A 42 0.96 4.70 -10.11
CA GLN A 42 1.58 5.99 -10.35
C GLN A 42 2.04 6.63 -9.04
N MET A 43 1.22 6.56 -7.99
CA MET A 43 1.60 7.05 -6.66
C MET A 43 2.83 6.32 -6.11
N PHE A 44 2.93 5.01 -6.35
CA PHE A 44 4.06 4.19 -5.94
C PHE A 44 5.34 4.51 -6.69
N THR A 45 5.24 4.68 -7.99
CA THR A 45 6.37 5.11 -8.82
C THR A 45 6.91 6.44 -8.28
N ILE A 46 6.03 7.37 -7.92
CA ILE A 46 6.41 8.66 -7.32
C ILE A 46 7.08 8.46 -5.94
N ALA A 47 6.57 7.54 -5.11
CA ALA A 47 7.12 7.25 -3.78
C ALA A 47 8.51 6.59 -3.83
N LEU A 48 8.74 5.69 -4.80
CA LEU A 48 9.97 4.90 -4.91
C LEU A 48 11.06 5.56 -5.77
N ASN A 49 10.70 6.31 -6.83
CA ASN A 49 11.66 6.67 -7.87
C ASN A 49 12.30 8.06 -7.80
N ASN A 50 11.88 9.03 -6.96
CA ASN A 50 12.66 10.25 -6.62
C ASN A 50 11.76 11.33 -6.01
N LEU A 51 11.78 11.49 -4.67
CA LEU A 51 11.64 12.76 -3.96
C LEU A 51 12.03 12.51 -2.49
N PRO A 52 12.63 13.48 -1.77
CA PRO A 52 12.89 13.33 -0.33
C PRO A 52 11.57 12.97 0.35
N TYR A 53 11.58 11.87 1.12
CA TYR A 53 10.45 11.21 1.80
C TYR A 53 9.44 12.20 2.43
N ASP A 54 9.89 13.39 2.83
CA ASP A 54 9.10 14.42 3.49
C ASP A 54 8.28 15.31 2.52
N LYS A 55 8.76 15.62 1.30
CA LYS A 55 8.13 16.65 0.44
C LYS A 55 6.89 16.17 -0.32
N THR A 56 6.78 14.89 -0.60
CA THR A 56 5.66 14.37 -1.40
C THR A 56 4.43 14.18 -0.53
N PHE A 57 4.59 13.59 0.67
CA PHE A 57 3.46 13.22 1.52
C PHE A 57 2.97 14.34 2.44
N SER A 58 3.79 15.35 2.74
CA SER A 58 3.40 16.47 3.61
C SER A 58 2.30 17.36 3.01
N ASN A 59 2.16 17.38 1.68
CA ASN A 59 1.14 18.17 0.98
C ASN A 59 -0.22 17.48 0.83
N PHE A 60 -0.32 16.19 1.20
CA PHE A 60 -1.57 15.45 1.11
C PHE A 60 -2.26 15.38 2.46
N SER A 61 -3.55 15.71 2.48
CA SER A 61 -4.40 15.64 3.67
C SER A 61 -5.04 14.26 3.87
N GLU A 62 -5.18 13.49 2.79
CA GLU A 62 -5.92 12.23 2.78
C GLU A 62 -5.10 11.07 2.22
N PHE A 63 -5.23 9.93 2.88
CA PHE A 63 -4.50 8.70 2.60
C PHE A 63 -5.44 7.49 2.62
N ARG A 64 -5.02 6.44 1.92
CA ARG A 64 -5.53 5.06 2.03
C ARG A 64 -4.37 4.11 2.25
N ILE A 65 -4.65 2.88 2.65
CA ILE A 65 -3.62 1.85 2.83
C ILE A 65 -3.67 0.89 1.64
N ALA A 66 -2.55 0.75 0.96
CA ALA A 66 -2.38 -0.20 -0.12
C ALA A 66 -1.58 -1.41 0.34
N VAL A 67 -1.98 -2.57 -0.18
CA VAL A 67 -1.29 -3.84 -0.01
C VAL A 67 -0.68 -4.23 -1.34
N MET A 68 0.65 -4.38 -1.34
CA MET A 68 1.38 -4.95 -2.46
C MET A 68 1.34 -6.47 -2.36
N LEU A 69 0.88 -7.13 -3.42
CA LEU A 69 1.04 -8.57 -3.55
C LEU A 69 2.24 -8.87 -4.47
N ASN A 70 3.01 -9.88 -4.08
CA ASN A 70 4.06 -10.52 -4.87
C ASN A 70 5.11 -9.56 -5.47
N TYR A 71 6.06 -9.09 -4.65
CA TYR A 71 7.14 -8.16 -5.05
C TYR A 71 8.00 -8.67 -6.21
N GLN A 72 8.18 -9.98 -6.32
CA GLN A 72 9.02 -10.55 -7.37
C GLN A 72 8.42 -10.35 -8.76
N GLN A 73 7.08 -10.40 -8.90
CA GLN A 73 6.43 -10.09 -10.18
C GLN A 73 6.63 -8.64 -10.60
N PHE A 74 6.74 -7.71 -9.65
CA PHE A 74 7.08 -6.32 -9.95
C PHE A 74 8.49 -6.21 -10.50
N LEU A 75 9.46 -6.83 -9.84
CA LEU A 75 10.85 -6.80 -10.29
C LEU A 75 11.03 -7.47 -11.66
N ASP A 76 10.34 -8.59 -11.88
CA ASP A 76 10.53 -9.41 -13.09
C ASP A 76 9.76 -8.88 -14.30
N LYS A 77 8.55 -8.35 -14.08
CA LYS A 77 7.60 -8.02 -15.16
C LYS A 77 7.12 -6.58 -15.14
N GLY A 78 7.53 -5.78 -14.15
CA GLY A 78 7.00 -4.44 -13.92
C GLY A 78 5.52 -4.45 -13.51
N GLN A 79 4.96 -5.60 -13.13
CA GLN A 79 3.55 -5.76 -12.80
C GLN A 79 3.39 -5.89 -11.29
N VAL A 80 2.50 -5.08 -10.73
CA VAL A 80 2.15 -5.16 -9.32
C VAL A 80 0.66 -5.41 -9.19
N ILE A 81 0.27 -6.27 -8.26
CA ILE A 81 -1.12 -6.39 -7.86
C ILE A 81 -1.30 -5.59 -6.57
N TRP A 82 -2.10 -4.53 -6.68
CA TRP A 82 -2.46 -3.68 -5.56
C TRP A 82 -3.86 -3.98 -5.08
N LYS A 83 -4.03 -4.05 -3.76
CA LYS A 83 -5.35 -4.13 -3.13
C LYS A 83 -5.49 -3.10 -2.03
N ASP A 84 -6.71 -2.70 -1.74
CA ASP A 84 -7.01 -1.93 -0.52
C ASP A 84 -6.82 -2.84 0.70
N ILE A 85 -6.32 -2.29 1.82
CA ILE A 85 -6.16 -3.08 3.04
C ILE A 85 -7.49 -3.70 3.49
N ASN A 86 -8.62 -3.00 3.33
CA ASN A 86 -9.90 -3.48 3.82
C ASN A 86 -10.35 -4.72 3.02
N GLU A 87 -10.12 -4.72 1.70
CA GLU A 87 -10.35 -5.90 0.85
C GLU A 87 -9.48 -7.08 1.30
N VAL A 88 -8.21 -6.82 1.62
CA VAL A 88 -7.29 -7.85 2.11
C VAL A 88 -7.71 -8.40 3.46
N LEU A 89 -8.16 -7.56 4.39
CA LEU A 89 -8.66 -7.98 5.70
C LEU A 89 -9.90 -8.85 5.55
N GLU A 90 -10.83 -8.49 4.67
CA GLU A 90 -12.02 -9.28 4.36
C GLU A 90 -11.65 -10.66 3.81
N ILE A 91 -10.73 -10.74 2.84
CA ILE A 91 -10.26 -12.03 2.29
C ILE A 91 -9.60 -12.89 3.38
N LEU A 92 -8.92 -12.27 4.33
CA LEU A 92 -8.26 -12.95 5.44
C LEU A 92 -9.21 -13.29 6.60
N GLY A 93 -10.48 -12.88 6.54
CA GLY A 93 -11.46 -13.07 7.61
C GLY A 93 -11.10 -12.32 8.89
N ILE A 94 -10.43 -11.18 8.77
CA ILE A 94 -10.06 -10.31 9.91
C ILE A 94 -11.09 -9.20 9.99
N GLU A 95 -11.96 -9.27 11.00
CA GLU A 95 -12.93 -8.22 11.30
C GLU A 95 -12.26 -7.06 12.07
N GLU A 96 -12.66 -5.83 11.75
CA GLU A 96 -12.18 -4.59 12.39
C GLU A 96 -13.11 -4.11 13.51
#